data_AF-A0A3D4HTD1-F1
#
_entry.id   AF-A0A3D4HTD1-F1
#
_cell.length_a   1.000
_cell.length_b   1.000
_cell.length_c   1.000
_cell.angle_alpha   90.00
_cell.angle_beta   90.00
_cell.angle_gamma   90.00
#
_symmetry.space_group_name_H-M   'P 1'
#
loop_
_entity.id
_entity.type
_entity.pdbx_description
1 polymer ?
#
loop_
_entity_poly.entity_id
_entity_poly.type
_entity_poly.pdbx_seq_one_letter_code
_entity_poly.pdbx_strand_id
1 'polypeptide(L)' 'MQWEINSDRPVYVQLIEQIQAGIISGYFKPGDKLPSVRDFAADAAVNPNTMQKALSELER' A
#
# COMPACT_ATOMS: atom_id res chain seq x y z
N MET A 1 0.41 -10.26 -1.07
CA MET A 1 0.83 -9.76 0.25
C MET A 1 -0.37 -9.88 1.18
N GLN A 2 -0.16 -10.14 2.48
CA GLN A 2 -1.26 -10.10 3.45
C GLN A 2 -1.28 -8.73 4.11
N TRP A 3 -2.45 -8.07 4.11
CA TRP A 3 -2.62 -6.72 4.66
C TRP A 3 -3.03 -6.78 6.13
N GLU A 4 -2.27 -6.11 6.99
CA GLU A 4 -2.56 -5.99 8.42
C GLU A 4 -3.04 -4.56 8.71
N ILE A 5 -4.36 -4.35 8.68
CA ILE A 5 -4.97 -3.02 8.84
C ILE A 5 -5.85 -3.00 10.09
N ASN A 6 -5.60 -2.05 10.99
CA ASN A 6 -6.39 -1.84 12.20
C ASN A 6 -6.80 -0.37 12.37
N SER A 7 -7.59 -0.08 13.41
CA SER A 7 -8.12 1.25 13.71
C SER A 7 -7.21 2.12 14.60
N ASP A 8 -6.03 1.64 14.98
CA ASP A 8 -5.19 2.32 15.99
C ASP A 8 -4.43 3.51 15.41
N ARG A 9 -4.16 3.48 14.10
CA ARG A 9 -3.44 4.53 13.37
C ARG A 9 -4.11 4.81 12.02
N PRO A 10 -3.88 5.97 11.38
CA PRO A 10 -4.44 6.24 10.06
C PRO A 10 -4.09 5.14 9.05
N VAL A 11 -5.10 4.59 8.37
CA VAL A 11 -4.94 3.45 7.44
C VAL A 11 -3.90 3.73 6.35
N TYR A 12 -3.87 4.94 5.79
CA TYR A 12 -2.89 5.28 4.74
C TYR A 12 -1.42 5.17 5.21
N VAL A 13 -1.15 5.40 6.50
CA VAL A 13 0.20 5.24 7.08
C VAL A 13 0.56 3.77 7.16
N GLN A 14 -0.37 2.92 7.59
CA GLN A 14 -0.17 1.48 7.67
C GLN A 14 0.07 0.86 6.27
N LEU A 15 -0.64 1.37 5.25
CA LEU A 15 -0.43 0.98 3.86
C LEU A 15 0.98 1.35 3.36
N ILE A 16 1.45 2.57 3.66
CA ILE A 16 2.80 3.02 3.31
C ILE A 16 3.84 2.07 3.92
N GLU A 17 3.74 1.82 5.24
CA GLU A 17 4.68 0.95 5.97
C GLU A 17 4.75 -0.46 5.37
N GLN A 18 3.59 -1.05 5.03
CA GLN A 18 3.53 -2.40 4.45
C GLN A 18 4.04 -2.46 3.01
N ILE A 19 3.73 -1.47 2.18
CA ILE A 19 4.25 -1.38 0.81
C ILE A 19 5.78 -1.23 0.85
N GLN A 20 6.31 -0.38 1.73
CA GLN A 20 7.75 -0.22 1.94
C GLN A 20 8.40 -1.53 2.40
N ALA A 21 7.78 -2.24 3.34
CA ALA A 21 8.26 -3.56 3.77
C ALA A 21 8.26 -4.58 2.61
N GLY A 22 7.27 -4.52 1.71
CA GLY A 22 7.23 -5.31 0.48
C GLY A 22 8.38 -5.00 -0.48
N ILE A 23 8.77 -3.72 -0.61
CA ILE A 23 9.91 -3.33 -1.43
C ILE A 23 11.22 -3.81 -0.78
N ILE A 24 11.40 -3.56 0.52
CA ILE A 24 12.62 -3.93 1.26
C ILE A 24 12.84 -5.45 1.27
N SER A 25 11.78 -6.24 1.42
CA SER A 25 11.83 -7.71 1.37
C SER A 25 12.04 -8.27 -0.04
N GLY A 26 11.96 -7.44 -1.08
CA GLY A 26 12.06 -7.85 -2.48
C GLY A 26 10.79 -8.51 -3.04
N TYR A 27 9.66 -8.41 -2.33
CA TYR A 27 8.35 -8.80 -2.86
C TYR A 27 7.99 -7.93 -4.08
N PHE A 28 8.25 -6.62 -3.99
CA PHE A 28 8.23 -5.72 -5.14
C PHE A 28 9.67 -5.45 -5.57
N LYS A 29 10.04 -5.81 -6.80
CA LYS A 29 11.39 -5.60 -7.31
C LYS A 29 11.51 -4.24 -8.00
N PRO A 30 12.73 -3.66 -8.03
CA PRO A 30 12.98 -2.47 -8.83
C PRO A 30 12.59 -2.70 -10.31
N GLY A 31 11.75 -1.82 -10.84
CA GLY A 31 11.22 -1.92 -12.21
C GLY A 31 9.90 -2.68 -12.32
N ASP A 32 9.42 -3.34 -11.25
CA ASP A 32 8.10 -3.95 -11.26
C ASP A 32 7.02 -2.88 -11.33
N LYS A 33 5.98 -3.17 -12.11
CA LYS A 33 4.77 -2.36 -12.11
C LYS A 33 3.94 -2.74 -10.88
N LEU A 34 3.73 -1.77 -9.99
CA LEU A 34 2.78 -1.94 -8.89
C LEU A 34 1.34 -2.09 -9.42
N PRO A 35 0.49 -2.86 -8.72
CA PRO A 35 -0.95 -2.89 -8.97
C PRO A 35 -1.58 -1.50 -9.02
N SER A 36 -2.72 -1.38 -9.70
CA SER A 36 -3.43 -0.10 -9.73
C SER A 36 -3.96 0.25 -8.34
N VAL A 37 -4.25 1.54 -8.11
CA VAL A 37 -4.90 2.03 -6.87
C VAL A 37 -6.14 1.19 -6.52
N ARG A 38 -6.95 0.84 -7.52
CA ARG A 38 -8.19 0.07 -7.33
C ARG A 38 -7.91 -1.38 -6.97
N ASP A 39 -6.93 -2.01 -7.61
CA ASP A 39 -6.57 -3.40 -7.33
C ASP A 39 -5.99 -3.53 -5.93
N PHE A 40 -5.07 -2.64 -5.56
CA PHE A 40 -4.53 -2.61 -4.20
C PHE A 40 -5.60 -2.30 -3.16
N ALA A 41 -6.49 -1.35 -3.43
CA ALA A 41 -7.57 -1.02 -2.50
C ALA A 41 -8.53 -2.21 -2.29
N ALA A 42 -8.84 -2.94 -3.36
CA ALA A 42 -9.66 -4.14 -3.30
C ALA A 42 -8.97 -5.27 -2.52
N ASP A 43 -7.69 -5.51 -2.79
CA ASP A 43 -6.87 -6.53 -2.12
C ASP A 43 -6.71 -6.25 -0.61
N ALA A 44 -6.52 -4.98 -0.25
CA ALA A 44 -6.42 -4.53 1.15
C ALA A 44 -7.79 -4.32 1.83
N ALA A 45 -8.89 -4.45 1.09
CA ALA A 45 -10.25 -4.13 1.55
C ALA A 45 -10.38 -2.71 2.16
N VAL A 46 -9.74 -1.72 1.54
CA VAL A 46 -9.74 -0.30 1.97
C VAL A 46 -10.40 0.62 0.95
N ASN A 47 -10.70 1.85 1.36
CA ASN A 47 -11.22 2.87 0.45
C ASN A 47 -10.14 3.23 -0.62
N PRO A 48 -10.49 3.27 -1.93
CA PRO A 48 -9.55 3.64 -2.99
C PRO A 48 -8.87 5.00 -2.79
N ASN A 49 -9.54 5.99 -2.20
CA ASN A 49 -8.93 7.29 -1.91
C ASN A 49 -7.86 7.20 -0.81
N THR A 50 -8.03 6.27 0.14
CA THR A 50 -7.04 5.99 1.18
C THR A 50 -5.80 5.33 0.58
N MET A 51 -5.98 4.38 -0.33
CA MET A 51 -4.89 3.75 -1.08
C MET A 51 -4.18 4.76 -1.99
N GLN A 52 -4.95 5.62 -2.68
CA GLN A 52 -4.39 6.69 -3.51
C GLN A 52 -3.50 7.61 -2.68
N LYS A 53 -3.97 8.03 -1.50
CA LYS A 53 -3.16 8.85 -0.59
C LYS A 53 -1.86 8.15 -0.21
N ALA A 54 -1.90 6.86 0.14
CA ALA A 54 -0.70 6.10 0.48
C ALA A 54 0.32 6.07 -0.67
N LEU A 55 -0.14 5.78 -1.90
CA LEU A 55 0.72 5.74 -3.08
C LEU A 55 1.27 7.12 -3.45
N SER A 56 0.46 8.18 -3.36
CA SER A 56 0.94 9.55 -3.63
C SER A 56 1.98 10.03 -2.62
N GLU A 57 1.90 9.61 -1.35
CA GLU A 57 2.96 9.91 -0.37
C GLU A 57 4.25 9.12 -0.64
N LEU A 58 4.17 7.94 -1.26
CA LEU A 58 5.34 7.15 -1.66
C LEU A 58 6.02 7.68 -2.93
N GLU A 59 5.25 8.34 -3.82
CA GLU A 59 5.76 8.97 -5.03
C GLU A 59 6.46 10.32 -4.78
N ARG A 60 6.32 10.87 -3.57
CA ARG A 60 6.86 12.18 -3.18
C ARG A 60 8.35 12.12 -2.82
#